data_AF-A0ABD0RCB1-F1
#
_entry.id   AF-A0ABD0RCB1-F1
#
_cell.length_a   1.000
_cell.length_b   1.000
_cell.length_c   1.000
_cell.angle_alpha   90.00
_cell.angle_beta   90.00
_cell.angle_gamma   90.00
#
_symmetry.space_group_name_H-M   'P 1'
#
loop_
_entity.id
_entity.type
_entity.pdbx_description
1 polymer ?
#
loop_
_entity_poly.entity_id
_entity_poly.type
_entity_poly.pdbx_seq_one_letter_code
_entity_poly.pdbx_strand_id
1 'polypeptide(L)'
;KGYEKLPPLDESVTAHLCPHTAIGWKAKASHPSKPCRTTSALAGRAYASAGQAASALHSMAVLQVFQAKLLAETDKSAPNTATLTELRSATDLALRTTKATAQAIGRSTASLVVFERHLWLTLTEIKDADMVPFVAI
;
A
#
# COMPACT_ATOMS: atom_id res chain seq x y z
N LYS A 1 -3.87 -1.64 12.75
CA LYS A 1 -3.00 -2.18 11.67
C LYS A 1 -3.84 -3.04 10.74
N GLY A 2 -4.57 -2.44 9.79
CA GLY A 2 -5.53 -3.18 8.95
C GLY A 2 -5.11 -3.33 7.48
N TYR A 3 -4.10 -2.58 7.02
CA TYR A 3 -3.82 -2.42 5.59
C TYR A 3 -2.43 -2.90 5.16
N GLU A 4 -1.70 -3.59 6.04
CA GLU A 4 -0.34 -4.06 5.73
C GLU A 4 -0.33 -5.27 4.78
N LYS A 5 -1.43 -6.01 4.71
CA LYS A 5 -1.57 -7.20 3.84
C LYS A 5 -2.94 -7.21 3.20
N LEU A 6 -2.97 -7.57 1.91
CA LEU A 6 -4.21 -7.86 1.20
C LEU A 6 -4.96 -8.96 1.96
N PRO A 7 -6.25 -8.77 2.31
CA PRO A 7 -7.01 -9.79 2.97
C PRO A 7 -7.11 -11.05 2.09
N PRO A 8 -7.08 -12.24 2.70
CA PRO A 8 -7.27 -13.47 1.94
C PRO A 8 -8.66 -13.51 1.30
N LEU A 9 -8.79 -14.26 0.20
CA LEU A 9 -10.08 -14.55 -0.40
C LEU A 9 -10.94 -15.35 0.57
N ASP A 10 -12.26 -15.16 0.51
CA ASP A 10 -13.21 -15.92 1.31
C ASP A 10 -13.06 -17.44 1.08
N GLU A 11 -13.23 -18.22 2.15
CA GLU A 11 -12.99 -19.66 2.14
C GLU A 11 -14.00 -20.40 1.25
N SER A 12 -15.26 -19.98 1.25
CA SER A 12 -16.31 -20.59 0.42
C SER A 12 -16.03 -20.38 -1.08
N VAL A 13 -15.57 -19.19 -1.43
CA VAL A 13 -15.18 -18.83 -2.80
C VAL A 13 -13.92 -19.59 -3.21
N THR A 14 -12.94 -19.69 -2.31
CA THR A 14 -11.69 -20.42 -2.54
C THR A 14 -11.97 -21.91 -2.79
N ALA A 15 -12.82 -22.53 -1.98
CA ALA A 15 -13.21 -23.93 -2.11
C ALA A 15 -13.94 -24.22 -3.43
N HIS A 16 -14.76 -23.28 -3.90
CA HIS A 16 -15.45 -23.39 -5.18
C HIS A 16 -14.50 -23.21 -6.38
N LEU A 17 -13.57 -22.25 -6.32
CA LEU A 17 -12.65 -21.93 -7.41
C LEU A 17 -11.48 -22.90 -7.55
N CYS A 18 -11.07 -23.57 -6.47
CA CYS A 18 -9.97 -24.53 -6.50
C CYS A 18 -10.34 -25.88 -5.83
N PRO A 19 -11.21 -26.70 -6.47
CA PRO A 19 -11.69 -27.95 -5.88
C PRO A 19 -10.58 -28.95 -5.54
N HIS A 20 -9.46 -28.92 -6.28
CA HIS A 20 -8.37 -29.91 -6.15
C HIS A 20 -7.25 -29.54 -5.16
N THR A 21 -7.10 -28.27 -4.76
CA THR A 21 -6.17 -27.89 -3.68
C THR A 21 -6.74 -28.14 -2.28
N ALA A 22 -8.03 -28.50 -2.18
CA ALA A 22 -8.69 -28.88 -0.93
C ALA A 22 -8.23 -30.24 -0.37
N ILE A 23 -7.46 -31.04 -1.12
CA ILE A 23 -6.96 -32.36 -0.68
C ILE A 23 -5.64 -32.25 0.14
N GLY A 24 -5.15 -31.03 0.39
CA GLY A 24 -3.98 -30.80 1.25
C GLY A 24 -4.25 -29.73 2.30
N TRP A 25 -4.84 -30.11 3.43
CA TRP A 25 -5.21 -29.28 4.61
C TRP A 25 -4.11 -28.34 5.17
N LYS A 26 -2.86 -28.40 4.67
CA LYS A 26 -1.73 -27.58 5.13
C LYS A 26 -1.11 -26.65 4.09
N ALA A 27 -1.57 -26.63 2.84
CA ALA A 27 -1.06 -25.70 1.85
C ALA A 27 -1.88 -24.41 1.88
N LYS A 28 -1.25 -23.26 2.19
CA LYS A 28 -1.87 -21.94 1.98
C LYS A 28 -2.46 -21.89 0.58
N ALA A 29 -3.75 -21.55 0.45
CA ALA A 29 -4.40 -21.36 -0.83
C ALA A 29 -3.51 -20.45 -1.69
N SER A 30 -2.96 -21.02 -2.76
CA SER A 30 -2.05 -20.33 -3.67
C SER A 30 -2.60 -20.53 -5.07
N HIS A 31 -2.54 -19.48 -5.88
CA HIS A 31 -3.09 -19.58 -7.23
C HIS A 31 -2.43 -20.72 -8.01
N PRO A 32 -3.21 -21.49 -8.78
CA PRO A 32 -2.75 -22.72 -9.41
C PRO A 32 -1.68 -22.46 -10.48
N SER A 33 -1.76 -21.36 -11.24
CA SER A 33 -0.79 -21.05 -12.30
C SER A 33 0.33 -20.10 -11.84
N LYS A 34 1.53 -20.25 -12.43
CA LYS A 34 2.68 -19.34 -12.21
C LYS A 34 2.33 -17.88 -12.53
N PRO A 35 1.65 -17.57 -13.66
CA PRO A 35 1.22 -16.20 -13.94
C PRO A 35 0.30 -15.63 -12.85
N CYS A 36 -0.70 -16.38 -12.39
CA CYS A 36 -1.62 -15.91 -11.35
C CYS A 36 -0.92 -15.66 -10.00
N ARG A 37 0.13 -16.43 -9.65
CA ARG A 37 0.94 -16.14 -8.46
C ARG A 37 1.70 -14.82 -8.56
N THR A 38 2.28 -14.53 -9.72
CA THR A 38 2.97 -13.25 -9.97
C THR A 38 2.00 -12.07 -9.91
N THR A 39 0.84 -12.19 -10.57
CA THR A 39 -0.24 -11.19 -10.55
C THR A 39 -0.74 -10.93 -9.13
N SER A 40 -1.00 -11.99 -8.35
CA SER A 40 -1.44 -11.87 -6.95
C SER A 40 -0.38 -11.21 -6.05
N ALA A 41 0.91 -11.51 -6.24
CA ALA A 41 2.00 -10.87 -5.52
C ALA A 41 2.11 -9.36 -5.85
N LEU A 42 1.94 -8.98 -7.11
CA LEU A 42 1.91 -7.58 -7.55
C LEU A 42 0.73 -6.81 -6.93
N ALA A 43 -0.47 -7.39 -6.95
CA ALA A 43 -1.64 -6.83 -6.28
C ALA A 43 -1.43 -6.67 -4.77
N GLY A 44 -0.83 -7.67 -4.12
CA GLY A 44 -0.47 -7.61 -2.71
C GLY A 44 0.51 -6.48 -2.38
N ARG A 45 1.53 -6.24 -3.23
CA ARG A 45 2.46 -5.11 -3.08
C ARG A 45 1.79 -3.75 -3.26
N ALA A 46 0.90 -3.64 -4.26
CA ALA A 46 0.13 -2.43 -4.51
C ALA A 46 -0.75 -2.09 -3.30
N TYR A 47 -1.46 -3.09 -2.77
CA TYR A 47 -2.32 -2.95 -1.60
C TYR A 47 -1.53 -2.56 -0.35
N ALA A 48 -0.43 -3.26 -0.06
CA ALA A 48 0.39 -2.95 1.11
C ALA A 48 0.97 -1.53 1.04
N SER A 49 1.40 -1.08 -0.14
CA SER A 49 1.90 0.28 -0.36
C SER A 49 0.80 1.33 -0.19
N ALA A 50 -0.42 1.06 -0.68
CA ALA A 50 -1.57 1.93 -0.43
C ALA A 50 -1.94 1.98 1.06
N GLY A 51 -1.85 0.85 1.77
CA GLY A 51 -2.04 0.79 3.22
C GLY A 51 -1.01 1.59 4.01
N GLN A 52 0.26 1.59 3.58
CA GLN A 52 1.29 2.46 4.14
C GLN A 52 0.95 3.94 3.93
N ALA A 53 0.46 4.32 2.74
CA ALA A 53 0.00 5.68 2.46
C ALA A 53 -1.16 6.08 3.38
N ALA A 54 -2.15 5.20 3.55
CA ALA A 54 -3.28 5.43 4.45
C ALA A 54 -2.84 5.60 5.92
N SER A 55 -1.88 4.78 6.38
CA SER A 55 -1.33 4.93 7.73
C SER A 55 -0.58 6.25 7.90
N ALA A 56 0.19 6.68 6.91
CA ALA A 56 0.87 7.95 6.93
C ALA A 56 -0.13 9.12 6.93
N LEU A 57 -1.19 9.07 6.11
CA LEU A 57 -2.27 10.05 6.15
C LEU A 57 -2.98 10.12 7.50
N HIS A 58 -3.15 8.99 8.19
CA HIS A 58 -3.70 8.99 9.54
C HIS A 58 -2.78 9.73 10.52
N SER A 59 -1.47 9.45 10.50
CA SER A 59 -0.49 10.20 11.30
C SER A 59 -0.49 11.69 10.96
N MET A 60 -0.64 12.05 9.68
CA MET A 60 -0.78 13.45 9.25
C MET A 60 -1.98 14.13 9.91
N ALA A 61 -3.15 13.49 9.90
CA ALA A 61 -4.35 14.06 10.50
C ALA A 61 -4.15 14.34 12.01
N VAL A 62 -3.48 13.43 12.73
CA VAL A 62 -3.15 13.64 14.15
C VAL A 62 -2.23 14.85 14.34
N LEU A 63 -1.22 15.01 13.48
CA LEU A 63 -0.29 16.15 13.53
C LEU A 63 -1.00 17.47 13.22
N GLN A 64 -1.90 17.49 12.23
CA GLN A 64 -2.69 18.67 11.89
C GLN A 64 -3.61 19.10 13.04
N VAL A 65 -4.25 18.14 13.72
CA VAL A 65 -5.04 18.43 14.94
C VAL A 65 -4.16 19.00 16.05
N PHE A 66 -2.95 18.45 16.23
CA PHE A 66 -2.00 18.97 17.22
C PHE A 66 -1.55 20.40 16.88
N GLN A 67 -1.17 20.66 15.63
CA GLN A 67 -0.82 22.01 15.15
C GLN A 67 -1.98 23.00 15.34
N ALA A 68 -3.22 22.61 15.03
CA ALA A 68 -4.39 23.46 15.23
C ALA A 68 -4.61 23.83 16.71
N LYS A 69 -4.36 22.90 17.64
CA LYS A 69 -4.42 23.18 19.08
C LYS A 69 -3.35 24.18 19.52
N LEU A 70 -2.11 24.00 19.08
CA LEU A 70 -1.02 24.93 19.37
C LEU A 70 -1.33 26.35 18.84
N LEU A 71 -1.85 26.44 17.61
CA LEU A 71 -2.26 27.72 17.02
C LEU A 71 -3.37 28.40 17.84
N ALA A 72 -4.38 27.64 18.28
CA ALA A 72 -5.44 28.17 19.12
C ALA A 72 -4.96 28.66 20.50
N GLU A 73 -3.86 28.10 21.02
CA GLU A 73 -3.22 28.60 22.25
C GLU A 73 -2.44 29.89 22.00
N THR A 74 -1.76 30.01 20.86
CA THR A 74 -1.06 31.24 20.45
C THR A 74 -1.99 32.40 20.10
N ASP A 75 -3.25 32.11 19.75
CA ASP A 75 -4.26 33.17 19.54
C ASP A 75 -4.78 33.75 20.87
N LYS A 76 -4.73 32.97 21.96
CA LYS A 76 -5.21 33.39 23.28
C LYS A 76 -4.16 34.10 24.12
N SER A 77 -2.88 33.89 23.81
CA SER A 77 -1.73 34.43 24.54
C SER A 77 -0.57 34.64 23.58
N ALA A 78 0.30 35.60 23.87
CA ALA A 78 1.51 35.81 23.09
C ALA A 78 2.28 34.48 22.90
N PRO A 79 2.69 34.12 21.66
CA PRO A 79 3.39 32.87 21.39
C PRO A 79 4.71 32.84 22.14
N ASN A 80 4.88 31.82 22.99
CA ASN A 80 6.12 31.60 23.71
C ASN A 80 7.09 30.74 22.87
N THR A 81 8.39 30.80 23.19
CA THR A 81 9.43 30.07 22.45
C THR A 81 9.19 28.54 22.42
N ALA A 82 8.58 27.98 23.46
CA ALA A 82 8.27 26.55 23.52
C ALA A 82 7.19 26.15 22.50
N THR A 83 6.06 26.87 22.46
CA THR A 83 4.97 26.64 21.49
C THR A 83 5.44 26.75 20.03
N LEU A 84 6.30 27.72 19.72
CA LEU A 84 6.89 27.87 18.40
C LEU A 84 7.84 26.71 18.04
N THR A 85 8.55 26.16 19.03
CA THR A 85 9.44 25.01 18.84
C THR A 85 8.63 23.73 18.58
N GLU A 86 7.55 23.51 19.33
CA GLU A 86 6.63 22.40 19.10
C GLU A 86 5.93 22.51 17.74
N LEU A 87 5.48 23.69 17.36
CA LEU A 87 4.84 23.94 16.07
C LEU A 87 5.80 23.63 14.90
N ARG A 88 7.07 24.06 15.00
CA ARG A 88 8.10 23.72 14.00
C ARG A 88 8.34 22.20 13.92
N SER A 89 8.42 21.55 15.08
CA SER A 89 8.65 20.10 15.16
C SER A 89 7.48 19.30 14.57
N ALA A 90 6.24 19.68 14.88
CA ALA A 90 5.04 19.09 14.31
C ALA A 90 4.97 19.31 12.79
N THR A 91 5.41 20.47 12.31
CA THR A 91 5.47 20.80 10.88
C THR A 91 6.51 19.96 10.14
N ASP A 92 7.71 19.80 10.68
CA ASP A 92 8.73 18.91 10.09
C ASP A 92 8.21 17.46 10.01
N LEU A 93 7.59 16.99 11.09
CA LEU A 93 7.03 15.64 11.13
C LEU A 93 5.86 15.48 10.13
N ALA A 94 5.02 16.50 9.96
CA ALA A 94 3.98 16.52 8.94
C ALA A 94 4.63 16.43 7.54
N LEU A 95 5.61 17.27 7.21
CA LEU A 95 6.29 17.23 5.92
C LEU A 95 6.90 15.85 5.61
N ARG A 96 7.57 15.23 6.59
CA ARG A 96 8.10 13.85 6.44
C ARG A 96 6.99 12.84 6.19
N THR A 97 5.88 12.98 6.88
CA THR A 97 4.69 12.12 6.71
C THR A 97 4.05 12.30 5.33
N THR A 98 3.95 13.52 4.80
CA THR A 98 3.51 13.79 3.42
C THR A 98 4.44 13.13 2.41
N LYS A 99 5.76 13.29 2.58
CA LYS A 99 6.75 12.67 1.71
C LYS A 99 6.61 11.14 1.71
N ALA A 100 6.49 10.53 2.90
CA ALA A 100 6.29 9.09 3.04
C ALA A 100 5.00 8.62 2.36
N THR A 101 3.91 9.40 2.48
CA THR A 101 2.64 9.16 1.78
C THR A 101 2.82 9.15 0.28
N ALA A 102 3.43 10.20 -0.28
CA ALA A 102 3.65 10.33 -1.72
C ALA A 102 4.50 9.17 -2.28
N GLN A 103 5.56 8.79 -1.56
CA GLN A 103 6.39 7.64 -1.94
C GLN A 103 5.61 6.32 -1.90
N ALA A 104 4.75 6.12 -0.90
CA ALA A 104 3.92 4.93 -0.77
C ALA A 104 2.87 4.85 -1.88
N ILE A 105 2.24 5.97 -2.25
CA ILE A 105 1.35 6.05 -3.42
C ILE A 105 2.14 5.70 -4.69
N GLY A 106 3.31 6.30 -4.92
CA GLY A 106 4.14 6.00 -6.09
C GLY A 106 4.49 4.52 -6.21
N ARG A 107 4.86 3.85 -5.10
CA ARG A 107 5.09 2.39 -5.08
C ARG A 107 3.85 1.58 -5.41
N SER A 108 2.68 2.03 -4.94
CA SER A 108 1.40 1.40 -5.26
C SER A 108 1.10 1.49 -6.75
N THR A 109 1.18 2.70 -7.32
CA THR A 109 0.96 2.94 -8.75
C THR A 109 1.94 2.15 -9.62
N ALA A 110 3.24 2.14 -9.28
CA ALA A 110 4.23 1.35 -10.02
C ALA A 110 3.89 -0.15 -9.99
N SER A 111 3.46 -0.67 -8.84
CA SER A 111 3.04 -2.08 -8.72
C SER A 111 1.81 -2.39 -9.58
N LEU A 112 0.85 -1.45 -9.69
CA LEU A 112 -0.33 -1.59 -10.55
C LEU A 112 0.02 -1.55 -12.05
N VAL A 113 0.96 -0.70 -12.46
CA VAL A 113 1.42 -0.67 -13.87
C VAL A 113 2.05 -2.00 -14.26
N VAL A 114 2.92 -2.55 -13.40
CA VAL A 114 3.54 -3.86 -13.65
C VAL A 114 2.51 -4.99 -13.60
N PHE A 115 1.53 -4.90 -12.68
CA PHE A 115 0.38 -5.82 -12.63
C PHE A 115 -0.36 -5.86 -13.96
N GLU A 116 -0.72 -4.70 -14.49
CA GLU A 116 -1.49 -4.58 -15.74
C GLU A 116 -0.70 -5.14 -16.92
N ARG A 117 0.58 -4.80 -17.05
CA ARG A 117 1.44 -5.33 -18.11
C ARG A 117 1.56 -6.85 -18.02
N HIS A 118 1.78 -7.39 -16.83
CA HIS A 118 1.87 -8.84 -16.61
C HIS A 118 0.57 -9.55 -16.99
N LEU A 119 -0.59 -8.93 -16.71
CA LEU A 119 -1.90 -9.46 -17.11
C LEU A 119 -2.04 -9.52 -18.63
N TRP A 120 -1.79 -8.42 -19.34
CA TRP A 120 -1.85 -8.37 -20.82
C TRP A 120 -0.93 -9.38 -21.48
N LEU A 121 0.30 -9.47 -20.96
CA LEU A 121 1.30 -10.41 -21.42
C LEU A 121 0.84 -11.87 -21.22
N THR A 122 0.30 -12.20 -20.04
CA THR A 122 -0.23 -13.54 -19.76
C THR A 122 -1.39 -13.91 -20.69
N LEU A 123 -2.22 -12.94 -21.09
CA LEU A 123 -3.40 -13.15 -21.94
C LEU A 123 -3.08 -13.27 -23.44
N THR A 124 -1.90 -12.82 -23.89
CA THR A 124 -1.52 -12.77 -25.32
C THR A 124 -0.80 -14.03 -25.81
N GLU A 125 -0.65 -15.07 -24.99
CA GLU A 125 0.03 -16.35 -25.29
C GLU A 125 1.46 -16.20 -25.87
N ILE A 126 2.10 -15.04 -25.68
CA ILE A 126 3.48 -14.81 -26.08
C ILE A 126 4.40 -15.69 -25.20
N LYS A 127 5.39 -16.35 -25.81
CA LYS A 127 6.30 -17.27 -25.11
C LYS A 127 7.07 -16.55 -24.00
N ASP A 128 7.25 -17.21 -22.84
CA ASP A 128 7.93 -16.68 -21.64
C ASP A 128 9.27 -15.96 -21.92
N ALA A 129 10.03 -16.41 -22.93
CA ALA A 129 11.32 -15.83 -23.31
C ALA A 129 11.22 -14.41 -23.88
N ASP A 130 10.11 -14.08 -24.53
CA ASP A 130 9.89 -12.79 -25.20
C ASP A 130 9.27 -11.75 -24.25
N MET A 131 8.90 -12.15 -23.02
CA MET A 131 8.18 -11.30 -22.06
C MET A 131 9.09 -10.42 -21.18
N VAL A 132 10.34 -10.86 -20.99
CA VAL A 132 11.31 -10.22 -20.07
C VAL A 132 11.51 -8.71 -20.33
N PRO A 133 11.61 -8.21 -21.58
CA PRO A 133 11.82 -6.78 -21.82
C PRO A 133 10.60 -5.91 -21.47
N PHE A 134 9.39 -6.48 -21.45
CA PHE A 134 8.15 -5.72 -21.31
C PHE A 134 7.71 -5.51 -19.85
N VAL A 135 8.30 -6.25 -18.91
CA VAL A 135 7.98 -6.19 -17.47
C VAL A 135 8.93 -5.27 -16.70
N ALA A 136 10.11 -4.94 -17.27
CA ALA A 136 11.23 -4.30 -16.56
C ALA A 136 11.31 -2.76 -16.67
N ILE A 137 10.30 -2.08 -17.21
CA ILE A 137 10.28 -0.61 -17.35
C ILE A 137 9.50 0.07 -16.22
#